data_AF-B1Y9D0-F1
#
_entry.id   AF-B1Y9D0-F1
#
_cell.length_a   1.000
_cell.length_b   1.000
_cell.length_c   1.000
_cell.angle_alpha   90.00
_cell.angle_beta   90.00
_cell.angle_gamma   90.00
#
_symmetry.space_group_name_H-M   'P 1'
#
loop_
_entity.id
_entity.type
_entity.pdbx_description
1 polymer ?
#
loop_
_entity_poly.entity_id
_entity_poly.type
_entity_poly.pdbx_seq_one_letter_code
_entity_poly.pdbx_strand_id
1 'polypeptide(L)'
;MAENRDVERGRKLLIPPFLSPQQEKKEQRKGERRVKVKAAEGVEEGVAKIPTEIYEALDKPEEVEVVAPGGSSHEKRRVFKAVHDGKVPGGEIHISAEDLKALGVADGTVVTVRKR
;
A
#
# COMPACT_ATOMS: atom_id res chain seq x y z
N MET A 1 -39.99 -18.03 6.36
CA MET A 1 -38.92 -18.83 5.73
C MET A 1 -38.67 -18.21 4.36
N ALA A 2 -37.51 -17.59 4.14
CA ALA A 2 -37.18 -16.88 2.90
C ALA A 2 -36.55 -17.87 1.93
N GLU A 3 -37.25 -18.16 0.83
CA GLU A 3 -36.83 -19.07 -0.21
C GLU A 3 -35.92 -18.32 -1.19
N ASN A 4 -34.64 -18.70 -1.24
CA ASN A 4 -33.69 -18.23 -2.23
C ASN A 4 -34.15 -18.66 -3.62
N ARG A 5 -34.49 -17.70 -4.49
CA ARG A 5 -34.66 -17.96 -5.93
C ARG A 5 -33.41 -17.52 -6.65
N ASP A 6 -32.63 -18.50 -7.09
CA ASP A 6 -31.57 -18.34 -8.07
C ASP A 6 -32.14 -17.71 -9.34
N VAL A 7 -31.75 -16.47 -9.62
CA VAL A 7 -32.16 -15.75 -10.82
C VAL A 7 -31.28 -16.21 -11.98
N GLU A 8 -31.87 -16.92 -12.94
CA GLU A 8 -31.26 -17.32 -14.20
C GLU A 8 -30.59 -16.11 -14.89
N ARG A 9 -29.25 -16.11 -14.90
CA ARG A 9 -28.42 -15.13 -15.63
C ARG A 9 -28.50 -15.39 -17.13
N GLY A 10 -29.65 -15.09 -17.74
CA GLY A 10 -29.92 -15.39 -19.15
C GLY A 10 -30.44 -14.21 -19.99
N ARG A 11 -30.62 -13.02 -19.41
CA ARG A 11 -30.95 -11.81 -20.19
C ARG A 11 -29.87 -10.77 -19.96
N LYS A 12 -29.06 -10.50 -21.00
CA LYS A 12 -28.25 -9.28 -21.07
C LYS A 12 -29.23 -8.12 -20.91
N LEU A 13 -29.28 -7.54 -19.71
CA LEU A 13 -29.86 -6.22 -19.53
C LEU A 13 -29.16 -5.33 -20.57
N LEU A 14 -29.95 -4.68 -21.43
CA LEU A 14 -29.45 -3.68 -22.37
C LEU A 14 -29.08 -2.46 -21.52
N ILE A 15 -28.02 -2.59 -20.72
CA ILE A 15 -27.49 -1.50 -19.91
C ILE A 15 -26.94 -0.51 -20.94
N PRO A 16 -27.52 0.70 -21.04
CA PRO A 16 -26.98 1.68 -21.95
C PRO A 16 -25.51 1.93 -21.59
N PRO A 17 -24.62 2.11 -22.57
CA PRO A 17 -23.18 2.19 -22.34
C PRO A 17 -22.77 3.32 -21.37
N PHE A 18 -23.63 4.31 -21.16
CA PHE A 18 -23.45 5.42 -20.20
C PHE A 18 -23.84 5.08 -18.75
N LEU A 19 -24.56 3.98 -18.51
CA LEU A 19 -24.91 3.45 -17.16
C LEU A 19 -23.93 2.39 -16.67
N SER A 20 -23.01 1.93 -17.53
CA SER A 20 -21.86 1.18 -17.06
C SER A 20 -21.05 2.14 -16.19
N PRO A 21 -20.80 1.85 -14.90
CA PRO A 21 -19.82 2.62 -14.17
C PRO A 21 -18.54 2.48 -14.98
N GLN A 22 -18.10 3.58 -15.60
CA GLN A 22 -16.71 3.75 -15.98
C GLN A 22 -15.96 3.69 -14.65
N GLN A 23 -15.71 2.47 -14.17
CA GLN A 23 -14.63 2.23 -13.27
C GLN A 23 -13.43 2.66 -14.10
N GLU A 24 -13.05 3.93 -13.94
CA GLU A 24 -11.66 4.33 -14.01
C GLU A 24 -10.96 3.36 -13.07
N LYS A 25 -10.56 2.21 -13.61
CA LYS A 25 -9.52 1.39 -13.04
C LYS A 25 -8.36 2.36 -13.02
N LYS A 26 -8.20 3.09 -11.92
CA LYS A 26 -6.95 3.74 -11.56
C LYS A 26 -5.95 2.63 -11.71
N GLU A 27 -5.23 2.67 -12.83
CA GLU A 27 -4.19 1.73 -13.15
C GLU A 27 -3.22 1.88 -12.00
N GLN A 28 -3.30 1.00 -11.00
CA GLN A 28 -2.31 0.96 -9.94
C GLN A 28 -1.04 0.63 -10.69
N ARG A 29 -0.20 1.64 -10.90
CA ARG A 29 1.11 1.50 -11.53
C ARG A 29 1.75 0.29 -10.85
N LYS A 30 2.20 -0.69 -11.65
CA LYS A 30 2.61 -2.04 -11.24
C LYS A 30 3.78 -2.12 -10.23
N GLY A 31 4.11 -1.05 -9.51
CA GLY A 31 5.15 -1.01 -8.48
C GLY A 31 4.85 -0.08 -7.31
N GLU A 32 3.58 0.33 -7.12
CA GLU A 32 3.15 1.14 -5.98
C GLU A 32 2.23 0.32 -5.05
N ARG A 33 2.57 0.23 -3.76
CA ARG A 33 1.76 -0.48 -2.75
C ARG A 33 1.42 0.46 -1.61
N ARG A 34 0.15 0.52 -1.20
CA ARG A 34 -0.28 1.25 -0.01
C ARG A 34 -0.22 0.32 1.20
N VAL A 35 0.48 0.74 2.23
CA VAL A 35 0.80 -0.08 3.41
C VAL A 35 0.75 0.80 4.65
N LYS A 36 0.56 0.20 5.82
CA LYS A 36 0.64 0.96 7.08
C LYS A 36 2.09 1.03 7.53
N VAL A 37 2.53 2.20 7.95
CA VAL A 37 3.83 2.39 8.57
C VAL A 37 3.72 2.18 10.08
N LYS A 38 4.69 1.48 10.68
CA LYS A 38 4.75 1.24 12.11
C LYS A 38 6.16 1.48 12.65
N ALA A 39 6.25 2.06 13.83
CA ALA A 39 7.50 2.18 14.57
C ALA A 39 7.86 0.81 15.15
N ALA A 40 9.08 0.36 14.96
CA ALA A 40 9.60 -0.80 15.67
C ALA A 40 10.94 -0.48 16.33
N GLU A 41 11.07 -0.89 17.59
CA GLU A 41 12.31 -0.76 18.35
C GLU A 41 13.34 -1.77 17.81
N GLY A 42 14.52 -1.28 17.41
CA GLY A 42 15.58 -2.10 16.80
C GLY A 42 15.64 -2.08 15.27
N VAL A 43 14.98 -1.12 14.62
CA VAL A 43 15.21 -0.79 13.21
C VAL A 43 16.15 0.42 13.14
N GLU A 44 17.25 0.28 12.41
CA GLU A 44 18.20 1.37 12.18
C GLU A 44 17.58 2.49 11.33
N GLU A 45 18.03 3.73 11.53
CA GLU A 45 17.61 4.85 10.68
C GLU A 45 17.96 4.60 9.21
N GLY A 46 17.02 4.90 8.31
CA GLY A 46 17.19 4.68 6.87
C GLY A 46 16.98 3.25 6.41
N VAL A 47 16.58 2.33 7.30
CA VAL A 47 16.20 0.95 6.97
C VAL A 47 14.68 0.78 7.10
N ALA A 48 14.07 0.17 6.08
CA ALA A 48 12.68 -0.22 6.09
C ALA A 48 12.56 -1.75 6.08
N LYS A 49 11.96 -2.31 7.13
CA LYS A 49 11.65 -3.74 7.20
C LYS A 49 10.32 -4.03 6.53
N ILE A 50 10.39 -4.86 5.49
CA ILE A 50 9.27 -5.16 4.59
C ILE A 50 8.89 -6.64 4.74
N PRO A 51 7.58 -6.96 4.79
CA PRO A 51 7.13 -8.35 4.80
C PRO A 51 7.32 -8.99 3.43
N THR A 52 7.41 -10.31 3.40
CA THR A 52 7.63 -11.10 2.18
C THR A 52 6.65 -10.75 1.07
N GLU A 53 5.36 -10.56 1.39
CA GLU A 53 4.33 -10.24 0.40
C GLU A 53 4.59 -8.94 -0.35
N ILE A 54 5.07 -7.89 0.34
CA ILE A 54 5.36 -6.59 -0.28
C ILE A 54 6.71 -6.66 -0.99
N TYR A 55 7.69 -7.36 -0.41
CA TYR A 55 9.01 -7.54 -0.99
C TYR A 55 8.96 -8.28 -2.34
N GLU A 56 8.17 -9.34 -2.44
CA GLU A 56 7.94 -10.07 -3.69
C GLU A 56 7.10 -9.26 -4.69
N ALA A 57 6.07 -8.56 -4.20
CA ALA A 57 5.23 -7.72 -5.05
C ALA A 57 5.96 -6.51 -5.67
N LEU A 58 7.08 -6.08 -5.07
CA LEU A 58 7.93 -5.02 -5.58
C LEU A 58 9.15 -5.54 -6.37
N ASP A 59 9.17 -6.83 -6.75
CA ASP A 59 10.30 -7.47 -7.44
C ASP A 59 11.63 -7.33 -6.68
N LYS A 60 11.62 -7.58 -5.36
CA LYS A 60 12.81 -7.65 -4.48
C LYS A 60 13.73 -6.43 -4.60
N PRO A 61 13.24 -5.21 -4.31
CA PRO A 61 14.06 -4.01 -4.43
C PRO A 61 15.15 -3.95 -3.34
N GLU A 62 16.30 -3.38 -3.65
CA GLU A 62 17.33 -3.05 -2.64
C GLU A 62 16.98 -1.75 -1.89
N GLU A 63 16.31 -0.81 -2.58
CA GLU A 63 15.86 0.46 -2.06
C GLU A 63 14.36 0.67 -2.34
N VAL A 64 13.63 1.21 -1.36
CA VAL A 64 12.23 1.59 -1.52
C VAL A 64 12.02 3.06 -1.20
N GLU A 65 11.22 3.73 -2.01
CA GLU A 65 10.77 5.08 -1.72
C GLU A 65 9.44 5.00 -0.96
N VAL A 66 9.40 5.55 0.26
CA VAL A 66 8.17 5.70 1.04
C VAL A 66 7.67 7.12 0.88
N VAL A 67 6.46 7.24 0.34
CA VAL A 67 5.73 8.49 0.16
C VAL A 67 4.66 8.58 1.24
N ALA A 68 4.88 9.50 2.17
CA ALA A 68 3.96 9.83 3.25
C ALA A 68 2.97 10.93 2.82
N PRO A 69 1.67 10.76 3.10
CA PRO A 69 0.68 11.80 2.84
C PRO A 69 0.87 12.96 3.82
N GLY A 70 1.32 14.11 3.32
CA GLY A 70 1.53 15.34 4.09
C GLY A 70 0.34 16.29 3.98
N GLY A 71 -0.21 16.75 5.11
CA GLY A 71 -1.48 17.49 5.18
C GLY A 71 -1.50 18.93 4.64
N SER A 72 -0.49 19.42 3.90
CA SER A 72 -0.43 20.85 3.52
C SER A 72 0.23 21.17 2.16
N SER A 73 0.18 20.27 1.18
CA SER A 73 0.62 20.47 -0.23
C SER A 73 1.98 19.89 -0.63
N HIS A 74 2.69 19.18 0.23
CA HIS A 74 3.89 18.44 -0.16
C HIS A 74 3.83 17.01 0.37
N GLU A 75 3.80 16.05 -0.54
CA GLU A 75 4.05 14.64 -0.23
C GLU A 75 5.50 14.52 0.25
N LYS A 76 5.68 13.99 1.46
CA LYS A 76 7.03 13.74 1.99
C LYS A 76 7.48 12.38 1.49
N ARG A 77 8.52 12.38 0.68
CA ARG A 77 9.13 11.16 0.13
C ARG A 77 10.53 10.97 0.72
N ARG A 78 10.85 9.74 1.09
CA ARG A 78 12.18 9.37 1.56
C ARG A 78 12.53 7.96 1.08
N VAL A 79 13.79 7.78 0.71
CA VAL A 79 14.32 6.50 0.25
C VAL A 79 14.89 5.76 1.45
N PHE A 80 14.58 4.47 1.53
CA PHE A 80 15.00 3.56 2.59
C PHE A 80 15.62 2.31 1.98
N LYS A 81 16.57 1.72 2.68
CA LYS A 81 17.09 0.40 2.34
C LYS A 81 16.06 -0.66 2.70
N ALA A 82 15.66 -1.48 1.74
CA ALA A 82 14.68 -2.53 1.95
C ALA A 82 15.34 -3.75 2.59
N VAL A 83 14.89 -4.14 3.78
CA VAL A 83 15.31 -5.37 4.45
C VAL A 83 14.10 -6.27 4.61
N HIS A 84 14.22 -7.52 4.15
CA HIS A 84 13.16 -8.50 4.33
C HIS A 84 13.09 -8.91 5.82
N ASP A 85 11.90 -8.91 6.41
CA ASP A 85 11.70 -9.45 7.75
C ASP A 85 10.34 -10.15 7.82
N GLY A 86 10.37 -11.49 7.95
CA GLY A 86 9.17 -12.32 8.02
C GLY A 86 8.37 -12.17 9.31
N LYS A 87 8.86 -11.40 10.29
CA LYS A 87 8.10 -11.05 11.50
C LYS A 87 7.12 -9.90 11.26
N VAL A 88 7.27 -9.16 10.16
CA VAL A 88 6.37 -8.07 9.81
C VAL A 88 5.08 -8.66 9.22
N PRO A 89 3.90 -8.29 9.72
CA PRO A 89 2.63 -8.76 9.16
C PRO A 89 2.37 -8.19 7.77
N GLY A 90 1.58 -8.92 6.99
CA GLY A 90 1.16 -8.52 5.65
C GLY A 90 0.48 -7.15 5.60
N GLY A 91 1.01 -6.24 4.78
CA GLY A 91 0.44 -4.90 4.61
C GLY A 91 0.95 -3.83 5.60
N GLU A 92 1.91 -4.17 6.46
CA GLU A 92 2.61 -3.23 7.35
C GLU A 92 4.09 -3.12 6.97
N ILE A 93 4.74 -2.00 7.27
CA ILE A 93 6.19 -1.81 7.16
C ILE A 93 6.69 -1.24 8.47
N HIS A 94 7.80 -1.79 8.96
CA HIS A 94 8.44 -1.29 10.18
C HIS A 94 9.61 -0.38 9.82
N ILE A 95 9.61 0.83 10.37
CA ILE A 95 10.71 1.79 10.27
C ILE A 95 11.11 2.28 11.65
N SER A 96 12.25 2.98 11.74
CA SER A 96 12.68 3.63 12.97
C SER A 96 11.70 4.72 13.42
N ALA A 97 11.59 4.93 14.73
CA ALA A 97 10.81 6.02 15.30
C ALA A 97 11.35 7.41 14.89
N GLU A 98 12.65 7.52 14.62
CA GLU A 98 13.27 8.76 14.14
C GLU A 98 12.87 9.07 12.70
N ASP A 99 12.76 8.04 11.87
CA ASP A 99 12.29 8.17 10.49
C ASP A 99 10.83 8.59 10.40
N LEU A 100 9.97 8.09 11.29
CA LEU A 100 8.58 8.55 11.42
C LEU A 100 8.50 10.03 11.78
N LYS A 101 9.34 10.50 12.72
CA LYS A 101 9.42 11.91 13.10
C LYS A 101 9.91 12.78 11.95
N ALA A 102 10.93 12.34 11.22
CA ALA A 102 11.45 13.04 10.04
C ALA A 102 10.40 13.14 8.92
N LEU A 103 9.69 12.04 8.66
CA LEU A 103 8.55 12.03 7.74
C LEU A 103 7.34 12.79 8.31
N GLY A 104 7.29 13.06 9.62
CA GLY A 104 6.18 13.75 10.28
C GLY A 104 4.86 12.99 10.19
N VAL A 105 4.91 11.66 10.21
CA VAL A 105 3.74 10.77 10.17
C VAL A 105 3.59 10.03 11.48
N ALA A 106 2.34 9.80 11.87
CA ALA A 106 2.02 9.02 13.04
C ALA A 106 2.16 7.52 12.76
N ASP A 107 2.33 6.74 13.82
CA ASP A 107 2.23 5.28 13.76
C ASP A 107 0.87 4.85 13.19
N GLY A 108 0.85 3.84 12.34
CA GLY A 108 -0.35 3.32 11.69
C GLY A 108 -0.84 4.12 10.48
N THR A 109 -0.12 5.17 10.06
CA THR A 109 -0.46 5.96 8.87
C THR A 109 -0.32 5.11 7.60
N VAL A 110 -1.26 5.26 6.67
CA VAL A 110 -1.16 4.61 5.35
C VAL A 110 -0.21 5.40 4.46
N VAL A 111 0.90 4.79 4.08
CA VAL A 111 1.92 5.33 3.19
C VAL A 111 1.91 4.60 1.85
N THR A 112 2.42 5.24 0.81
CA THR A 112 2.61 4.62 -0.50
C THR A 112 4.08 4.25 -0.65
N VAL A 113 4.35 2.99 -0.94
CA VAL A 113 5.69 2.46 -1.17
C VAL A 113 5.87 2.28 -2.65
N ARG A 114 6.99 2.78 -3.18
CA ARG A 114 7.37 2.66 -4.57
C ARG A 114 8.71 1.95 -4.68
N LYS A 115 8.85 1.10 -5.70
CA LYS A 115 10.15 0.62 -6.14
C LYS A 115 10.95 1.79 -6.72
N ARG A 116 12.23 1.89 -6.37
CA ARG A 116 13.18 2.77 -7.05
C ARG A 116 13.98 2.02 -8.11
#